data_AF-A0A967BTT6-F1
#
_entry.id   AF-A0A967BTT6-F1
#
_cell.length_a   1.000
_cell.length_b   1.000
_cell.length_c   1.000
_cell.angle_alpha   90.00
_cell.angle_beta   90.00
_cell.angle_gamma   90.00
#
_symmetry.space_group_name_H-M   'P 1'
#
loop_
_entity.id
_entity.type
_entity.pdbx_description
1 polymer ?
#
loop_
_entity_poly.entity_id
_entity_poly.type
_entity_poly.pdbx_seq_one_letter_code
_entity_poly.pdbx_strand_id
1 'polypeptide(L)'
;EDLIEAIALGHDIGHPPFGHEGELILSRLCRRHGLESFLHNVQSVQFLDRFERRGRGWNLTLQVLDGILCHDGEVHKPQLRPERDKTFADFDRQIADKLHEPRTRLFPMTLEGCVVRLSDTISYIGRDIEDAIELKLIHRNDIPAECGERLGTSNGTIVYTLVTDLIVNSRQVRDGDAEKGSAKDWIGFSPEVAAQLLLLKQFNYNYIYRNPAFKPDFDRIHKCYELLFGHYLRELEHDRAGSEVGRSFLNSMAEEYLQRHPPAAVVRDYIAGMTDDFFLRQARAIGCDIPERTCIPK
;
A
#
# COMPACT_ATOMS: atom_id res chain seq x y z
N GLU A 1 -14.48 -2.90 -16.05
CA GLU A 1 -13.06 -2.84 -16.44
C GLU A 1 -12.46 -1.53 -15.94
N ASP A 2 -12.96 -0.39 -16.38
CA ASP A 2 -12.48 0.96 -16.00
C ASP A 2 -12.32 1.19 -14.48
N LEU A 3 -13.29 0.76 -13.67
CA LEU A 3 -13.21 0.92 -12.21
C LEU A 3 -12.09 0.08 -11.59
N ILE A 4 -11.88 -1.15 -12.08
CA ILE A 4 -10.80 -2.03 -11.61
C ILE A 4 -9.45 -1.40 -11.95
N GLU A 5 -9.29 -0.92 -13.19
CA GLU A 5 -8.05 -0.29 -13.65
C GLU A 5 -7.74 0.98 -12.86
N ALA A 6 -8.73 1.87 -12.67
CA ALA A 6 -8.55 3.11 -11.92
C ALA A 6 -8.11 2.84 -10.46
N ILE A 7 -8.73 1.87 -9.78
CA ILE A 7 -8.34 1.48 -8.42
C ILE A 7 -6.95 0.84 -8.43
N ALA A 8 -6.68 -0.07 -9.37
CA ALA A 8 -5.40 -0.77 -9.47
C ALA A 8 -4.22 0.18 -9.77
N LEU A 9 -4.42 1.27 -10.50
CA LEU A 9 -3.38 2.28 -10.70
C LEU A 9 -3.18 3.18 -9.48
N GLY A 10 -4.22 3.38 -8.67
CA GLY A 10 -4.20 4.32 -7.56
C GLY A 10 -3.89 3.73 -6.18
N HIS A 11 -4.01 2.42 -5.98
CA HIS A 11 -3.97 1.83 -4.63
C HIS A 11 -2.65 2.07 -3.88
N ASP A 12 -1.52 1.97 -4.57
CA ASP A 12 -0.18 1.98 -3.96
C ASP A 12 0.61 3.27 -4.13
N ILE A 13 0.03 4.31 -4.74
CA ILE A 13 0.75 5.56 -5.01
C ILE A 13 1.15 6.33 -3.74
N GLY A 14 0.52 6.00 -2.60
CA GLY A 14 0.77 6.60 -1.30
C GLY A 14 1.91 5.95 -0.51
N HIS A 15 2.54 4.90 -1.04
CA HIS A 15 3.69 4.30 -0.39
C HIS A 15 4.87 5.29 -0.32
N PRO A 16 5.46 5.48 0.87
CA PRO A 16 6.65 6.29 1.00
C PRO A 16 7.88 5.50 0.51
N PRO A 17 9.05 6.15 0.39
CA PRO A 17 10.30 5.45 0.07
C PRO A 17 10.51 4.19 0.92
N PHE A 18 10.93 3.10 0.28
CA PHE A 18 11.12 1.77 0.90
C PHE A 18 9.82 1.10 1.42
N GLY A 19 8.65 1.45 0.86
CA GLY A 19 7.39 0.73 1.06
C GLY A 19 6.93 0.65 2.52
N HIS A 20 6.50 -0.54 2.96
CA HIS A 20 5.99 -0.78 4.33
C HIS A 20 6.96 -0.35 5.43
N GLU A 21 8.25 -0.48 5.20
CA GLU A 21 9.28 -0.12 6.18
C GLU A 21 9.38 1.40 6.33
N GLY A 22 9.33 2.12 5.21
CA GLY A 22 9.16 3.57 5.18
C GLY A 22 7.89 4.01 5.90
N GLU A 23 6.77 3.33 5.67
CA GLU A 23 5.49 3.60 6.33
C GLU A 23 5.58 3.44 7.86
N LEU A 24 6.21 2.37 8.36
CA LEU A 24 6.42 2.17 9.79
C LEU A 24 7.28 3.28 10.43
N ILE A 25 8.32 3.74 9.74
CA ILE A 25 9.20 4.81 10.21
C ILE A 25 8.47 6.15 10.19
N LEU A 26 7.81 6.47 9.08
CA LEU A 26 7.09 7.73 8.89
C LEU A 26 5.89 7.83 9.84
N SER A 27 5.18 6.73 10.10
CA SER A 27 4.10 6.67 11.11
C SER A 27 4.61 6.99 12.52
N ARG A 28 5.79 6.46 12.90
CA ARG A 28 6.44 6.80 14.18
C ARG A 28 6.83 8.28 14.25
N LEU A 29 7.37 8.84 13.16
CA LEU A 29 7.69 10.26 13.07
C LEU A 29 6.44 11.13 13.22
N CYS A 30 5.36 10.81 12.50
CA CYS A 30 4.08 11.53 12.59
C CYS A 30 3.58 11.60 14.04
N ARG A 31 3.51 10.46 14.74
CA ARG A 31 3.06 10.42 16.14
C ARG A 31 3.94 11.23 17.08
N ARG A 32 5.27 11.22 16.90
CA ARG A 32 6.20 12.04 17.71
C ARG A 32 5.96 13.54 17.55
N HIS A 33 5.42 13.96 16.41
CA HIS A 33 5.12 15.35 16.09
C HIS A 33 3.62 15.70 16.26
N GLY A 34 2.86 14.90 17.00
CA GLY A 34 1.46 15.17 17.32
C GLY A 34 0.48 14.96 16.17
N LEU A 35 0.89 14.22 15.13
CA LEU A 35 0.02 13.81 14.04
C LEU A 35 -0.53 12.40 14.29
N GLU A 36 -1.62 12.07 13.59
CA GLU A 36 -2.12 10.69 13.49
C GLU A 36 -1.12 9.77 12.79
N SER A 37 -1.37 8.46 12.85
CA SER A 37 -0.53 7.47 12.19
C SER A 37 -0.52 7.68 10.66
N PHE A 38 0.66 7.60 10.05
CA PHE A 38 0.78 7.51 8.60
C PHE A 38 0.31 6.13 8.11
N LEU A 39 -0.48 6.12 7.04
CA LEU A 39 -1.02 4.93 6.37
C LEU A 39 -0.98 5.15 4.86
N HIS A 40 -0.34 4.25 4.10
CA HIS A 40 -0.13 4.44 2.66
C HIS A 40 -1.46 4.56 1.90
N ASN A 41 -2.46 3.74 2.25
CA ASN A 41 -3.76 3.72 1.60
C ASN A 41 -4.56 5.02 1.80
N VAL A 42 -4.47 5.60 3.00
CA VAL A 42 -5.02 6.94 3.27
C VAL A 42 -4.22 7.99 2.49
N GLN A 43 -2.89 7.86 2.44
CA GLN A 43 -2.04 8.77 1.68
C GLN A 43 -2.33 8.72 0.17
N SER A 44 -2.59 7.53 -0.40
CA SER A 44 -2.99 7.34 -1.80
C SER A 44 -4.24 8.16 -2.12
N VAL A 45 -5.25 8.08 -1.24
CA VAL A 45 -6.46 8.91 -1.35
C VAL A 45 -6.12 10.39 -1.28
N GLN A 46 -5.33 10.82 -0.28
CA GLN A 46 -4.98 12.24 -0.15
C GLN A 46 -4.24 12.74 -1.38
N PHE A 47 -3.34 11.94 -1.99
CA PHE A 47 -2.63 12.30 -3.22
C PHE A 47 -3.60 12.63 -4.35
N LEU A 48 -4.58 11.75 -4.58
CA LEU A 48 -5.53 11.96 -5.67
C LEU A 48 -6.58 13.01 -5.36
N ASP A 49 -7.01 13.12 -4.11
CA ASP A 49 -8.12 13.99 -3.70
C ASP A 49 -7.67 15.42 -3.43
N ARG A 50 -6.44 15.62 -2.95
CA ARG A 50 -6.01 16.91 -2.40
C ARG A 50 -4.68 17.44 -2.89
N PHE A 51 -3.73 16.59 -3.29
CA PHE A 51 -2.40 17.07 -3.67
C PHE A 51 -2.26 17.31 -5.16
N GLU A 52 -2.73 16.35 -5.93
CA GLU A 52 -2.58 16.37 -7.36
C GLU A 52 -3.24 17.60 -7.99
N ARG A 53 -2.76 17.95 -9.20
CA ARG A 53 -3.20 19.15 -9.93
C ARG A 53 -3.09 20.44 -9.10
N ARG A 54 -1.98 20.60 -8.36
CA ARG A 54 -1.65 21.81 -7.59
C ARG A 54 -2.64 22.08 -6.45
N GLY A 55 -2.97 21.04 -5.68
CA GLY A 55 -3.85 21.19 -4.53
C GLY A 55 -5.35 21.08 -4.84
N ARG A 56 -5.74 20.68 -6.06
CA ARG A 56 -7.16 20.61 -6.48
C ARG A 56 -7.73 19.20 -6.44
N GLY A 57 -6.85 18.20 -6.50
CA GLY A 57 -7.24 16.81 -6.70
C GLY A 57 -7.80 16.53 -8.10
N TRP A 58 -8.11 15.26 -8.31
CA TRP A 58 -8.67 14.73 -9.55
C TRP A 58 -10.20 14.71 -9.57
N ASN A 59 -10.86 14.99 -8.44
CA ASN A 59 -12.32 14.90 -8.28
C ASN A 59 -12.85 13.52 -8.74
N LEU A 60 -12.22 12.46 -8.22
CA LEU A 60 -12.56 11.09 -8.56
C LEU A 60 -13.90 10.68 -7.95
N THR A 61 -14.50 9.65 -8.51
CA THR A 61 -15.74 9.08 -7.96
C THR A 61 -15.47 8.41 -6.62
N LEU A 62 -16.50 8.39 -5.76
CA LEU A 62 -16.42 7.73 -4.47
C LEU A 62 -15.98 6.26 -4.59
N GLN A 63 -16.44 5.54 -5.62
CA GLN A 63 -16.10 4.14 -5.86
C GLN A 63 -14.61 3.91 -6.11
N VAL A 64 -13.95 4.86 -6.79
CA VAL A 64 -12.50 4.78 -7.02
C VAL A 64 -11.76 5.06 -5.72
N LEU A 65 -12.11 6.15 -5.03
CA LEU A 65 -11.46 6.52 -3.77
C LEU A 65 -11.64 5.46 -2.68
N ASP A 66 -12.84 4.89 -2.57
CA ASP A 66 -13.16 3.81 -1.63
C ASP A 66 -12.39 2.52 -1.96
N GLY A 67 -12.29 2.16 -3.24
CA GLY A 67 -11.48 1.02 -3.67
C GLY A 67 -10.01 1.17 -3.29
N ILE A 68 -9.45 2.36 -3.46
CA ILE A 68 -8.08 2.72 -3.07
C ILE A 68 -7.93 2.69 -1.54
N LEU A 69 -8.84 3.32 -0.80
CA LEU A 69 -8.80 3.35 0.67
C LEU A 69 -8.89 1.94 1.27
N CYS A 70 -9.72 1.07 0.71
CA CYS A 70 -9.92 -0.29 1.17
C CYS A 70 -8.79 -1.24 0.77
N HIS A 71 -7.79 -0.76 0.03
CA HIS A 71 -6.51 -1.42 -0.15
C HIS A 71 -5.70 -1.29 1.14
N ASP A 72 -6.01 -2.16 2.10
CA ASP A 72 -5.41 -2.15 3.42
C ASP A 72 -4.92 -3.57 3.71
N GLY A 73 -3.60 -3.70 3.83
CA GLY A 73 -2.83 -4.93 3.75
C GLY A 73 -3.40 -6.13 4.50
N GLU A 74 -3.08 -7.32 3.96
CA GLU A 74 -3.06 -8.63 4.63
C GLU A 74 -4.29 -9.12 5.41
N VAL A 75 -5.48 -8.52 5.27
CA VAL A 75 -6.69 -9.13 5.83
C VAL A 75 -7.05 -10.36 4.97
N HIS A 76 -6.56 -11.53 5.40
CA HIS A 76 -6.82 -12.82 4.78
C HIS A 76 -8.27 -13.22 4.99
N LYS A 77 -9.12 -12.73 4.09
CA LYS A 77 -10.39 -13.38 3.84
C LYS A 77 -10.29 -14.09 2.49
N PRO A 78 -10.56 -15.40 2.45
CA PRO A 78 -10.66 -16.11 1.17
C PRO A 78 -11.79 -15.57 0.31
N GLN A 79 -12.72 -14.83 0.93
CA GLN A 79 -13.92 -14.29 0.32
C GLN A 79 -14.17 -12.86 0.80
N LEU A 80 -14.40 -11.95 -0.15
CA LEU A 80 -14.76 -10.56 0.09
C LEU A 80 -16.18 -10.28 -0.37
N ARG A 81 -16.93 -9.59 0.49
CA ARG A 81 -18.26 -9.05 0.23
C ARG A 81 -18.15 -7.53 0.21
N PRO A 82 -18.74 -6.86 -0.78
CA PRO A 82 -18.72 -5.41 -0.81
C PRO A 82 -19.64 -4.81 0.27
N GLU A 83 -19.24 -3.68 0.84
CA GLU A 83 -20.09 -2.85 1.70
C GLU A 83 -20.79 -1.79 0.85
N ARG A 84 -21.99 -2.12 0.36
CA ARG A 84 -22.76 -1.29 -0.58
C ARG A 84 -23.25 0.02 0.07
N ASP A 85 -23.68 0.94 -0.79
CA ASP A 85 -24.42 2.16 -0.43
C ASP A 85 -23.67 3.16 0.47
N LYS A 86 -22.33 3.10 0.50
CA LYS A 86 -21.51 4.14 1.15
C LYS A 86 -21.74 5.51 0.51
N THR A 87 -21.78 6.52 1.36
CA THR A 87 -21.78 7.94 0.98
C THR A 87 -20.41 8.57 1.22
N PHE A 88 -20.18 9.79 0.69
CA PHE A 88 -18.97 10.56 1.02
C PHE A 88 -18.84 10.81 2.54
N ALA A 89 -19.95 10.96 3.26
CA ALA A 89 -19.91 11.12 4.71
C ALA A 89 -19.45 9.83 5.43
N ASP A 90 -19.80 8.66 4.90
CA ASP A 90 -19.29 7.38 5.40
C ASP A 90 -17.81 7.23 5.09
N PHE A 91 -17.39 7.63 3.90
CA PHE A 91 -15.99 7.61 3.48
C PHE A 91 -15.10 8.50 4.36
N ASP A 92 -15.51 9.75 4.61
CA ASP A 92 -14.78 10.67 5.49
C ASP A 92 -14.64 10.10 6.90
N ARG A 93 -15.70 9.45 7.40
CA ARG A 93 -15.68 8.76 8.70
C ARG A 93 -14.72 7.57 8.69
N GLN A 94 -14.74 6.76 7.63
CA GLN A 94 -13.82 5.61 7.49
C GLN A 94 -12.35 6.06 7.48
N ILE A 95 -12.03 7.18 6.83
CA ILE A 95 -10.68 7.77 6.89
C ILE A 95 -10.32 8.17 8.33
N ALA A 96 -11.23 8.85 9.03
CA ALA A 96 -10.98 9.27 10.42
C ALA A 96 -10.78 8.06 11.35
N ASP A 97 -11.65 7.05 11.26
CA ASP A 97 -11.56 5.82 12.03
C ASP A 97 -10.27 5.06 11.72
N LYS A 98 -9.83 5.06 10.45
CA LYS A 98 -8.60 4.40 10.01
C LYS A 98 -7.35 5.10 10.52
N LEU A 99 -7.32 6.43 10.54
CA LEU A 99 -6.23 7.22 11.11
C LEU A 99 -6.11 7.02 12.62
N HIS A 100 -7.24 6.99 13.33
CA HIS A 100 -7.31 6.80 14.77
C HIS A 100 -6.96 5.36 15.19
N GLU A 101 -7.54 4.38 14.50
CA GLU A 101 -7.30 2.95 14.70
C GLU A 101 -6.81 2.31 13.38
N PRO A 102 -5.48 2.29 13.12
CA PRO A 102 -4.89 1.73 11.91
C PRO A 102 -5.27 0.29 11.58
N ARG A 103 -5.75 -0.47 12.56
CA ARG A 103 -6.18 -1.87 12.38
C ARG A 103 -7.65 -2.01 11.97
N THR A 104 -8.39 -0.91 11.90
CA THR A 104 -9.77 -0.89 11.43
C THR A 104 -9.84 -1.50 10.04
N ARG A 105 -10.65 -2.56 9.91
CA ARG A 105 -10.82 -3.27 8.65
C ARG A 105 -11.87 -2.55 7.82
N LEU A 106 -11.48 -2.17 6.61
CA LEU A 106 -12.39 -1.62 5.62
C LEU A 106 -12.69 -2.65 4.54
N PHE A 107 -13.89 -2.60 3.98
CA PHE A 107 -14.30 -3.44 2.86
C PHE A 107 -14.71 -2.56 1.68
N PRO A 108 -14.24 -2.86 0.45
CA PRO A 108 -14.62 -2.08 -0.72
C PRO A 108 -16.13 -2.04 -0.92
N MET A 109 -16.66 -0.95 -1.44
CA MET A 109 -18.09 -0.80 -1.72
C MET A 109 -18.55 -1.46 -3.03
N THR A 110 -17.59 -1.94 -3.82
CA THR A 110 -17.81 -2.54 -5.13
C THR A 110 -17.14 -3.91 -5.21
N LEU A 111 -17.67 -4.76 -6.10
CA LEU A 111 -17.03 -6.04 -6.40
C LEU A 111 -15.68 -5.81 -7.09
N GLU A 112 -15.59 -4.77 -7.92
CA GLU A 112 -14.36 -4.33 -8.57
C GLU A 112 -13.25 -4.00 -7.56
N GLY A 113 -13.56 -3.25 -6.50
CA GLY A 113 -12.60 -2.99 -5.42
C GLY A 113 -12.22 -4.26 -4.66
N CYS A 114 -13.17 -5.18 -4.45
CA CYS A 114 -12.86 -6.50 -3.91
C CYS A 114 -11.92 -7.30 -4.85
N VAL A 115 -12.07 -7.18 -6.18
CA VAL A 115 -11.20 -7.87 -7.15
C VAL A 115 -9.79 -7.32 -7.01
N VAL A 116 -9.62 -5.99 -7.04
CA VAL A 116 -8.29 -5.37 -6.93
C VAL A 116 -7.58 -5.79 -5.64
N ARG A 117 -8.29 -5.83 -4.52
CA ARG A 117 -7.72 -6.27 -3.24
C ARG A 117 -7.23 -7.73 -3.26
N LEU A 118 -7.92 -8.63 -3.96
CA LEU A 118 -7.47 -10.02 -4.11
C LEU A 118 -6.34 -10.13 -5.15
N SER A 119 -6.43 -9.38 -6.24
CA SER A 119 -5.46 -9.36 -7.34
C SER A 119 -4.08 -8.89 -6.90
N ASP A 120 -4.00 -7.93 -5.97
CA ASP A 120 -2.74 -7.48 -5.40
C ASP A 120 -1.96 -8.67 -4.80
N THR A 121 -2.62 -9.46 -3.95
CA THR A 121 -2.04 -10.70 -3.40
C THR A 121 -1.56 -11.68 -4.46
N ILE A 122 -2.33 -11.84 -5.55
CA ILE A 122 -1.94 -12.71 -6.66
C ILE A 122 -0.66 -12.21 -7.32
N SER A 123 -0.48 -10.89 -7.41
CA SER A 123 0.61 -10.27 -8.17
C SER A 123 1.97 -10.39 -7.48
N TYR A 124 2.03 -10.28 -6.16
CA TYR A 124 3.31 -10.30 -5.41
C TYR A 124 3.69 -11.70 -4.93
N ILE A 125 2.72 -12.57 -4.58
CA ILE A 125 3.02 -13.82 -3.84
C ILE A 125 4.04 -14.73 -4.54
N GLY A 126 3.90 -14.90 -5.86
CA GLY A 126 4.80 -15.70 -6.67
C GLY A 126 6.07 -14.96 -7.05
N ARG A 127 6.00 -13.63 -7.27
CA ARG A 127 7.14 -12.80 -7.64
C ARG A 127 8.17 -12.71 -6.53
N ASP A 128 7.72 -12.52 -5.29
CA ASP A 128 8.61 -12.43 -4.14
C ASP A 128 9.42 -13.72 -3.93
N ILE A 129 8.84 -14.87 -4.28
CA ILE A 129 9.56 -16.16 -4.27
C ILE A 129 10.65 -16.18 -5.33
N GLU A 130 10.39 -15.69 -6.55
CA GLU A 130 11.41 -15.60 -7.60
C GLU A 130 12.57 -14.69 -7.15
N ASP A 131 12.23 -13.51 -6.62
CA ASP A 131 13.21 -12.52 -6.16
C ASP A 131 14.05 -13.09 -4.99
N ALA A 132 13.41 -13.77 -4.04
CA ALA A 132 14.11 -14.41 -2.94
C ALA A 132 15.04 -15.55 -3.39
N ILE A 133 14.70 -16.27 -4.46
CA ILE A 133 15.57 -17.29 -5.06
C ILE A 133 16.75 -16.65 -5.78
N GLU A 134 16.52 -15.56 -6.52
CA GLU A 134 17.60 -14.79 -7.18
C GLU A 134 18.59 -14.24 -6.14
N LEU A 135 18.07 -13.74 -5.02
CA LEU A 135 18.85 -13.28 -3.86
C LEU A 135 19.44 -14.43 -3.01
N LYS A 136 19.20 -15.70 -3.39
CA LYS A 136 19.68 -16.90 -2.69
C LYS A 136 19.24 -16.98 -1.21
N LEU A 137 18.11 -16.38 -0.89
CA LEU A 137 17.52 -16.43 0.45
C LEU A 137 16.81 -17.77 0.71
N ILE A 138 16.23 -18.33 -0.35
CA ILE A 138 15.54 -19.62 -0.36
C ILE A 138 15.88 -20.40 -1.64
N HIS A 139 15.58 -21.68 -1.65
CA HIS A 139 15.59 -22.53 -2.83
C HIS A 139 14.15 -22.90 -3.25
N ARG A 140 13.98 -23.22 -4.53
CA ARG A 140 12.68 -23.65 -5.09
C ARG A 140 12.04 -24.81 -4.32
N ASN A 141 12.88 -25.73 -3.84
CA ASN A 141 12.46 -26.92 -3.10
C ASN A 141 12.07 -26.62 -1.65
N ASP A 142 12.29 -25.40 -1.16
CA ASP A 142 11.87 -24.99 0.18
C ASP A 142 10.37 -24.63 0.20
N ILE A 143 9.76 -24.39 -0.98
CA ILE A 143 8.32 -24.19 -1.11
C ILE A 143 7.61 -25.44 -0.59
N PRO A 144 6.61 -25.31 0.33
CA PRO A 144 5.87 -26.46 0.84
C PRO A 144 5.31 -27.32 -0.28
N ALA A 145 5.51 -28.64 -0.20
CA ALA A 145 5.12 -29.56 -1.27
C ALA A 145 3.62 -29.46 -1.61
N GLU A 146 2.77 -29.29 -0.59
CA GLU A 146 1.32 -29.10 -0.77
C GLU A 146 0.97 -27.80 -1.53
N CYS A 147 1.72 -26.71 -1.31
CA CYS A 147 1.59 -25.49 -2.11
C CYS A 147 2.03 -25.75 -3.55
N GLY A 148 3.16 -26.42 -3.75
CA GLY A 148 3.70 -26.74 -5.07
C GLY A 148 2.77 -27.63 -5.91
N GLU A 149 2.12 -28.62 -5.28
CA GLU A 149 1.15 -29.51 -5.91
C GLU A 149 -0.15 -28.80 -6.31
N ARG A 150 -0.58 -27.81 -5.52
CA ARG A 150 -1.88 -27.14 -5.70
C ARG A 150 -1.81 -25.84 -6.46
N LEU A 151 -0.84 -24.99 -6.16
CA LEU A 151 -0.68 -23.67 -6.77
C LEU A 151 0.35 -23.69 -7.91
N GLY A 152 1.38 -24.52 -7.79
CA GLY A 152 2.57 -24.52 -8.64
C GLY A 152 3.78 -23.96 -7.91
N THR A 153 4.95 -24.06 -8.55
CA THR A 153 6.25 -23.68 -7.96
C THR A 153 6.92 -22.49 -8.64
N SER A 154 6.39 -22.03 -9.77
CA SER A 154 6.87 -20.83 -10.47
C SER A 154 5.85 -19.71 -10.35
N ASN A 155 6.31 -18.46 -10.42
CA ASN A 155 5.42 -17.30 -10.42
C ASN A 155 4.27 -17.44 -11.43
N GLY A 156 4.57 -17.85 -12.67
CA GLY A 156 3.54 -18.02 -13.70
C GLY A 156 2.49 -19.08 -13.39
N THR A 157 2.89 -20.21 -12.80
CA THR A 157 1.95 -21.28 -12.43
C THR A 157 1.08 -20.88 -11.23
N ILE A 158 1.69 -20.25 -10.22
CA ILE A 158 0.98 -19.72 -9.04
C ILE A 158 -0.07 -18.70 -9.47
N VAL A 159 0.32 -17.69 -10.26
CA VAL A 159 -0.60 -16.66 -10.77
C VAL A 159 -1.74 -17.28 -11.58
N TYR A 160 -1.42 -18.17 -12.51
CA TYR A 160 -2.43 -18.82 -13.36
C TYR A 160 -3.47 -19.58 -12.52
N THR A 161 -3.01 -20.37 -11.53
CA THR A 161 -3.90 -21.16 -10.67
C THR A 161 -4.79 -20.25 -9.83
N LEU A 162 -4.23 -19.23 -9.18
CA LEU A 162 -4.99 -18.30 -8.34
C LEU A 162 -6.05 -17.54 -9.14
N VAL A 163 -5.69 -17.02 -10.32
CA VAL A 163 -6.64 -16.32 -11.20
C VAL A 163 -7.75 -17.26 -11.68
N THR A 164 -7.39 -18.47 -12.11
CA THR A 164 -8.37 -19.45 -12.60
C THR A 164 -9.36 -19.83 -11.51
N ASP A 165 -8.86 -20.14 -10.31
CA ASP A 165 -9.69 -20.48 -9.16
C ASP A 165 -10.61 -19.32 -8.76
N LEU A 166 -10.06 -18.09 -8.65
CA LEU A 166 -10.84 -16.90 -8.31
C LEU A 166 -11.98 -16.68 -9.31
N ILE A 167 -11.73 -16.81 -10.61
CA ILE A 167 -12.75 -16.67 -11.65
C ILE A 167 -13.82 -17.74 -11.47
N VAL A 168 -13.41 -19.02 -11.39
CA VAL A 168 -14.34 -20.18 -11.31
C VAL A 168 -15.23 -20.08 -10.07
N ASN A 169 -14.62 -19.81 -8.91
CA ASN A 169 -15.32 -19.73 -7.63
C ASN A 169 -16.10 -18.42 -7.44
N SER A 170 -16.00 -17.49 -8.39
CA SER A 170 -16.76 -16.23 -8.42
C SER A 170 -17.79 -16.18 -9.56
N ARG A 171 -17.96 -17.24 -10.36
CA ARG A 171 -18.86 -17.23 -11.54
C ARG A 171 -20.31 -16.93 -11.21
N GLN A 172 -20.78 -17.35 -10.03
CA GLN A 172 -22.14 -17.12 -9.55
C GLN A 172 -22.52 -15.65 -9.40
N VAL A 173 -21.57 -14.72 -9.49
CA VAL A 173 -21.81 -13.28 -9.50
C VAL A 173 -22.38 -12.82 -10.86
N ARG A 174 -22.09 -13.54 -11.95
CA ARG A 174 -22.49 -13.17 -13.32
C ARG A 174 -23.85 -13.74 -13.71
N ASP A 175 -24.18 -14.91 -13.17
CA ASP A 175 -25.42 -15.60 -13.49
C ASP A 175 -26.53 -15.03 -12.59
N GLY A 176 -27.27 -14.04 -13.11
CA GLY A 176 -28.44 -13.44 -12.46
C GLY A 176 -29.59 -14.43 -12.14
N ASP A 177 -29.38 -15.72 -12.34
CA ASP A 177 -30.27 -16.84 -12.00
C ASP A 177 -30.16 -17.24 -10.53
N ALA A 178 -30.05 -16.24 -9.64
CA ALA A 178 -30.43 -16.46 -8.27
C ALA A 178 -31.96 -16.56 -8.25
N GLU A 179 -32.47 -17.79 -8.24
CA GLU A 179 -33.77 -18.08 -7.64
C GLU A 179 -33.91 -17.22 -6.39
N LYS A 180 -34.96 -16.39 -6.40
CA LYS A 180 -35.33 -15.39 -5.38
C LYS A 180 -34.84 -15.78 -3.98
N GLY A 181 -33.66 -15.28 -3.58
CA GLY A 181 -33.17 -15.45 -2.21
C GLY A 181 -31.67 -15.34 -1.96
N SER A 182 -30.77 -15.67 -2.91
CA SER A 182 -29.33 -15.61 -2.61
C SER A 182 -28.41 -15.45 -3.82
N ALA A 183 -28.52 -14.34 -4.56
CA ALA A 183 -27.40 -13.90 -5.39
C ALA A 183 -26.21 -13.66 -4.45
N LYS A 184 -25.18 -14.48 -4.59
CA LYS A 184 -23.99 -14.47 -3.74
C LYS A 184 -23.15 -13.23 -4.10
N ASP A 185 -23.39 -12.10 -3.43
CA ASP A 185 -22.66 -10.82 -3.64
C ASP A 185 -21.26 -10.89 -3.00
N TRP A 186 -20.39 -11.73 -3.55
CA TRP A 186 -19.01 -11.90 -3.09
C TRP A 186 -18.11 -12.50 -4.16
N ILE A 187 -16.82 -12.25 -4.00
CA ILE A 187 -15.75 -12.87 -4.79
C ILE A 187 -14.68 -13.47 -3.88
N GLY A 188 -14.05 -14.55 -4.32
CA GLY A 188 -13.12 -15.28 -3.47
C GLY A 188 -12.58 -16.56 -4.07
N PHE A 189 -11.57 -17.11 -3.40
CA PHE A 189 -10.96 -18.40 -3.73
C PHE A 189 -11.76 -19.57 -3.17
N SER A 190 -11.61 -20.75 -3.77
CA SER A 190 -12.09 -22.00 -3.18
C SER A 190 -11.42 -22.23 -1.81
N PRO A 191 -12.07 -22.95 -0.88
CA PRO A 191 -11.48 -23.28 0.42
C PRO A 191 -10.09 -23.93 0.32
N GLU A 192 -9.90 -24.78 -0.68
CA GLU A 192 -8.65 -25.49 -0.94
C GLU A 192 -7.54 -24.53 -1.37
N VAL A 193 -7.79 -23.68 -2.38
CA VAL A 193 -6.81 -22.70 -2.86
C VAL A 193 -6.52 -21.64 -1.80
N ALA A 194 -7.55 -21.21 -1.06
CA ALA A 194 -7.40 -20.29 0.06
C ALA A 194 -6.45 -20.81 1.14
N ALA A 195 -6.57 -22.10 1.51
CA ALA A 195 -5.71 -22.71 2.52
C ALA A 195 -4.24 -22.73 2.05
N GLN A 196 -4.01 -23.06 0.79
CA GLN A 196 -2.65 -23.10 0.22
C GLN A 196 -2.06 -21.70 0.04
N LEU A 197 -2.88 -20.72 -0.34
CA LEU A 197 -2.45 -19.32 -0.43
C LEU A 197 -2.04 -18.78 0.96
N LEU A 198 -2.79 -19.11 2.01
CA LEU A 198 -2.43 -18.74 3.38
C LEU A 198 -1.10 -19.37 3.80
N LEU A 199 -0.90 -20.65 3.49
CA LEU A 199 0.36 -21.34 3.80
C LEU A 199 1.54 -20.74 3.03
N LEU A 200 1.36 -20.45 1.74
CA LEU A 200 2.39 -19.82 0.92
C LEU A 200 2.76 -18.42 1.41
N LYS A 201 1.78 -17.65 1.89
CA LYS A 201 2.04 -16.35 2.54
C LYS A 201 2.84 -16.49 3.83
N GLN A 202 2.49 -17.45 4.68
CA GLN A 202 3.25 -17.73 5.89
C GLN A 202 4.68 -18.15 5.57
N PHE A 203 4.88 -18.91 4.49
CA PHE A 203 6.20 -19.23 3.98
C PHE A 203 6.97 -17.97 3.56
N ASN A 204 6.42 -17.11 2.68
CA ASN A 204 7.08 -15.86 2.29
C ASN A 204 7.43 -15.01 3.52
N TYR A 205 6.51 -14.88 4.46
CA TYR A 205 6.75 -14.11 5.68
C TYR A 205 7.91 -14.64 6.52
N ASN A 206 7.96 -15.95 6.76
CA ASN A 206 8.96 -16.54 7.63
C ASN A 206 10.35 -16.65 6.98
N TYR A 207 10.41 -16.92 5.67
CA TYR A 207 11.66 -17.25 4.98
C TYR A 207 12.19 -16.14 4.08
N ILE A 208 11.37 -15.15 3.71
CA ILE A 208 11.77 -14.01 2.88
C ILE A 208 11.79 -12.75 3.76
N TYR A 209 10.64 -12.24 4.20
CA TYR A 209 10.58 -10.95 4.90
C TYR A 209 11.25 -10.96 6.27
N ARG A 210 11.22 -12.09 7.00
CA ARG A 210 11.91 -12.25 8.30
C ARG A 210 13.36 -12.73 8.18
N ASN A 211 13.86 -12.95 6.97
CA ASN A 211 15.22 -13.45 6.79
C ASN A 211 16.24 -12.40 7.25
N PRO A 212 17.16 -12.71 8.18
CA PRO A 212 18.17 -11.74 8.64
C PRO A 212 19.10 -11.24 7.53
N ALA A 213 19.31 -12.03 6.47
CA ALA A 213 20.07 -11.61 5.30
C ALA A 213 19.29 -10.62 4.42
N PHE A 214 17.96 -10.59 4.54
CA PHE A 214 17.04 -9.66 3.89
C PHE A 214 16.74 -8.44 4.76
N LYS A 215 17.73 -8.00 5.57
CA LYS A 215 17.63 -6.70 6.22
C LYS A 215 18.31 -5.67 5.33
N PRO A 216 17.54 -4.77 4.66
CA PRO A 216 18.00 -3.42 4.43
C PRO A 216 18.76 -2.92 5.64
N ASP A 217 19.72 -2.01 5.43
CA ASP A 217 20.34 -1.30 6.54
C ASP A 217 19.29 -0.36 7.18
N PHE A 218 18.36 -0.98 7.91
CA PHE A 218 17.15 -0.39 8.44
C PHE A 218 17.49 0.71 9.42
N ASP A 219 18.58 0.50 10.18
CA ASP A 219 19.08 1.50 11.10
C ASP A 219 19.56 2.74 10.34
N ARG A 220 20.24 2.57 9.20
CA ARG A 220 20.59 3.70 8.31
C ARG A 220 19.37 4.35 7.67
N ILE A 221 18.43 3.58 7.13
CA ILE A 221 17.20 4.12 6.52
C ILE A 221 16.39 4.92 7.56
N HIS A 222 16.20 4.36 8.75
CA HIS A 222 15.54 5.02 9.87
C HIS A 222 16.24 6.33 10.22
N LYS A 223 17.56 6.32 10.35
CA LYS A 223 18.35 7.52 10.64
C LYS A 223 18.21 8.57 9.55
N CYS A 224 18.21 8.19 8.27
CA CYS A 224 18.00 9.14 7.20
C CYS A 224 16.59 9.73 7.19
N TYR A 225 15.55 8.94 7.50
CA TYR A 225 14.20 9.45 7.71
C TYR A 225 14.15 10.48 8.84
N GLU A 226 14.75 10.18 10.01
CA GLU A 226 14.77 11.11 11.14
C GLU A 226 15.50 12.42 10.83
N LEU A 227 16.67 12.31 10.17
CA LEU A 227 17.47 13.48 9.80
C LEU A 227 16.77 14.34 8.75
N LEU A 228 16.20 13.72 7.71
CA LEU A 228 15.46 14.44 6.67
C LEU A 228 14.21 15.10 7.23
N PHE A 229 13.41 14.37 8.01
CA PHE A 229 12.19 14.90 8.62
C PHE A 229 12.52 16.10 9.51
N GLY A 230 13.51 15.96 10.40
CA GLY A 230 13.94 17.04 11.28
C GLY A 230 14.57 18.23 10.52
N HIS A 231 15.31 17.96 9.45
CA HIS A 231 15.89 19.01 8.60
C HIS A 231 14.80 19.84 7.93
N TYR A 232 13.89 19.22 7.19
CA TYR A 232 12.81 19.92 6.51
C TYR A 232 11.84 20.61 7.45
N LEU A 233 11.56 20.01 8.62
CA LEU A 233 10.71 20.65 9.63
C LEU A 233 11.31 21.98 10.11
N ARG A 234 12.60 21.98 10.47
CA ARG A 234 13.31 23.20 10.89
C ARG A 234 13.36 24.25 9.79
N GLU A 235 13.61 23.84 8.55
CA GLU A 235 13.59 24.78 7.42
C GLU A 235 12.23 25.43 7.23
N LEU A 236 11.14 24.64 7.28
CA LEU A 236 9.78 25.14 7.13
C LEU A 236 9.34 26.06 8.28
N GLU A 237 9.76 25.77 9.51
CA GLU A 237 9.48 26.60 10.68
C GLU A 237 10.25 27.93 10.65
N HIS A 238 11.44 27.96 10.05
CA HIS A 238 12.27 29.16 9.95
C HIS A 238 11.90 30.02 8.73
N ASP A 239 11.85 29.42 7.53
CA ASP A 239 11.49 30.10 6.28
C ASP A 239 10.69 29.16 5.37
N ARG A 240 9.37 29.21 5.54
CA ARG A 240 8.45 28.37 4.78
C ARG A 240 8.58 28.56 3.27
N ALA A 241 8.77 29.78 2.78
CA ALA A 241 8.78 30.08 1.35
C ALA A 241 10.15 29.81 0.70
N GLY A 242 11.24 30.02 1.45
CA GLY A 242 12.62 29.80 0.99
C GLY A 242 13.18 28.39 1.19
N SER A 243 12.55 27.56 2.04
CA SER A 243 12.95 26.16 2.25
C SER A 243 12.91 25.33 0.96
N GLU A 244 13.66 24.23 0.91
CA GLU A 244 13.62 23.30 -0.24
C GLU A 244 12.19 22.81 -0.48
N VAL A 245 11.49 22.38 0.58
CA VAL A 245 10.08 21.97 0.54
C VAL A 245 9.17 23.13 0.11
N GLY A 246 9.46 24.34 0.56
CA GLY A 246 8.81 25.57 0.13
C GLY A 246 8.84 25.72 -1.39
N ARG A 247 10.06 25.69 -1.95
CA ARG A 247 10.31 25.93 -3.37
C ARG A 247 9.85 24.81 -4.28
N SER A 248 10.13 23.56 -3.92
CA SER A 248 9.86 22.39 -4.77
C SER A 248 8.42 21.90 -4.69
N PHE A 249 7.76 22.09 -3.54
CA PHE A 249 6.46 21.50 -3.25
C PHE A 249 5.40 22.58 -2.95
N LEU A 250 5.58 23.36 -1.89
CA LEU A 250 4.54 24.25 -1.37
C LEU A 250 4.17 25.42 -2.30
N ASN A 251 5.13 26.01 -3.02
CA ASN A 251 4.87 27.16 -3.91
C ASN A 251 3.92 26.82 -5.07
N SER A 252 3.74 25.53 -5.35
CA SER A 252 2.80 25.05 -6.36
C SER A 252 1.44 24.67 -5.79
N MET A 253 1.29 24.65 -4.46
CA MET A 253 0.08 24.18 -3.78
C MET A 253 -0.92 25.31 -3.53
N ALA A 254 -2.21 24.94 -3.45
CA ALA A 254 -3.28 25.85 -3.12
C ALA A 254 -3.11 26.41 -1.68
N GLU A 255 -3.51 27.67 -1.48
CA GLU A 255 -3.36 28.36 -0.20
C GLU A 255 -4.16 27.70 0.94
N GLU A 256 -5.30 27.10 0.60
CA GLU A 256 -6.13 26.30 1.52
C GLU A 256 -5.36 25.12 2.11
N TYR A 257 -4.49 24.47 1.33
CA TYR A 257 -3.63 23.39 1.81
C TYR A 257 -2.61 23.91 2.83
N LEU A 258 -2.00 25.06 2.55
CA LEU A 258 -0.99 25.69 3.41
C LEU A 258 -1.54 26.11 4.78
N GLN A 259 -2.81 26.51 4.84
CA GLN A 259 -3.48 26.94 6.06
C GLN A 259 -3.98 25.77 6.91
N ARG A 260 -4.35 24.64 6.29
CA ARG A 260 -4.90 23.48 6.98
C ARG A 260 -3.87 22.53 7.59
N HIS A 261 -2.64 22.52 7.07
CA HIS A 261 -1.65 21.52 7.47
C HIS A 261 -0.54 22.12 8.33
N PRO A 262 -0.28 21.56 9.53
CA PRO A 262 0.88 21.95 10.32
C PRO A 262 2.18 21.58 9.58
N PRO A 263 3.32 22.24 9.88
CA PRO A 263 4.60 21.99 9.20
C PRO A 263 4.99 20.51 9.16
N ALA A 264 4.78 19.76 10.25
CA ALA A 264 5.09 18.33 10.29
C ALA A 264 4.27 17.50 9.28
N ALA A 265 3.01 17.86 9.03
CA ALA A 265 2.18 17.17 8.03
C ALA A 265 2.70 17.45 6.62
N VAL A 266 3.11 18.69 6.35
CA VAL A 266 3.74 19.06 5.08
C VAL A 266 5.03 18.27 4.84
N VAL A 267 5.89 18.11 5.86
CA VAL A 267 7.11 17.31 5.76
C VAL A 267 6.80 15.84 5.48
N ARG A 268 5.82 15.26 6.19
CA ARG A 268 5.33 13.90 5.94
C ARG A 268 4.93 13.72 4.48
N ASP A 269 4.11 14.61 3.96
CA ASP A 269 3.58 14.52 2.59
C ASP A 269 4.70 14.67 1.54
N TYR A 270 5.64 15.58 1.79
CA TYR A 270 6.79 15.76 0.93
C TYR A 270 7.70 14.52 0.89
N ILE A 271 7.99 13.92 2.05
CA ILE A 271 8.79 12.70 2.15
C ILE A 271 8.06 11.50 1.53
N ALA A 272 6.75 11.36 1.78
CA ALA A 272 5.95 10.28 1.20
C ALA A 272 5.90 10.33 -0.32
N GLY A 273 5.98 11.52 -0.93
CA GLY A 273 6.01 11.68 -2.39
C GLY A 273 7.38 11.46 -3.04
N MET A 274 8.41 11.10 -2.28
CA MET A 274 9.75 10.85 -2.83
C MET A 274 9.85 9.46 -3.44
N THR A 275 10.72 9.31 -4.45
CA THR A 275 11.24 8.00 -4.84
C THR A 275 12.44 7.62 -3.97
N ASP A 276 12.74 6.33 -3.84
CA ASP A 276 13.89 5.83 -3.06
C ASP A 276 15.20 6.51 -3.47
N ASP A 277 15.47 6.59 -4.77
CA ASP A 277 16.66 7.24 -5.32
C ASP A 277 16.72 8.74 -4.96
N PHE A 278 15.57 9.44 -4.98
CA PHE A 278 15.53 10.85 -4.60
C PHE A 278 15.72 11.03 -3.10
N PHE A 279 15.04 10.22 -2.28
CA PHE A 279 15.19 10.21 -0.83
C PHE A 279 16.65 10.02 -0.41
N LEU A 280 17.34 9.03 -0.98
CA LEU A 280 18.75 8.77 -0.70
C LEU A 280 19.67 9.91 -1.13
N ARG A 281 19.39 10.55 -2.27
CA ARG A 281 20.14 11.74 -2.71
C ARG A 281 19.97 12.89 -1.72
N GLN A 282 18.74 13.16 -1.28
CA GLN A 282 18.46 14.21 -0.29
C GLN A 282 19.13 13.90 1.05
N ALA A 283 19.04 12.66 1.53
CA ALA A 283 19.71 12.22 2.75
C ALA A 283 21.22 12.44 2.68
N ARG A 284 21.86 12.09 1.55
CA ARG A 284 23.29 12.33 1.32
C ARG A 284 23.62 13.82 1.29
N ALA A 285 22.78 14.65 0.68
CA ALA A 285 23.01 16.10 0.58
C ALA A 285 23.08 16.79 1.96
N ILE A 286 22.34 16.27 2.94
CA ILE A 286 22.39 16.75 4.33
C ILE A 286 23.42 16.00 5.20
N GLY A 287 24.27 15.17 4.60
CA GLY A 287 25.34 14.44 5.29
C GLY A 287 24.93 13.16 6.01
N CYS A 288 23.78 12.55 5.66
CA CYS A 288 23.42 11.22 6.18
C CYS A 288 24.37 10.15 5.62
N ASP A 289 24.75 9.19 6.46
CA ASP A 289 25.34 7.92 6.00
C ASP A 289 24.21 7.05 5.44
N ILE A 290 24.25 6.76 4.14
CA ILE A 290 23.17 6.09 3.43
C ILE A 290 23.50 4.62 3.12
N PRO A 291 22.51 3.72 3.05
CA PRO A 291 22.72 2.33 2.62
C PRO A 291 23.33 2.22 1.21
N GLU A 292 24.10 1.15 0.99
CA GLU A 292 24.50 0.72 -0.35
C GLU A 292 23.32 0.11 -1.11
N ARG A 293 23.29 0.33 -2.43
CA ARG A 293 22.15 -0.03 -3.30
C ARG A 293 21.85 -1.53 -3.36
N THR A 294 22.85 -2.36 -3.06
CA THR A 294 22.75 -3.84 -3.02
C THR A 294 21.95 -4.35 -1.82
N CYS A 295 21.68 -3.52 -0.82
CA CYS A 295 20.91 -3.87 0.37
C CYS A 295 19.45 -3.43 0.30
N ILE A 296 18.98 -2.85 -0.80
CA ILE A 296 17.64 -2.28 -0.93
C ILE A 296 16.81 -3.15 -1.90
N PRO A 297 15.61 -3.61 -1.50
CA PRO A 297 14.71 -4.33 -2.42
C PRO A 297 14.28 -3.41 -3.57
N LYS A 298 14.06 -3.98 -4.75
CA LYS A 298 13.49 -3.26 -5.90
C LYS A 298 11.98 -3.20 -5.82
#